data_AF-A0A9N9D0P5-F1
#
_entry.id   AF-A0A9N9D0P5-F1
#
_cell.length_a   1.000
_cell.length_b   1.000
_cell.length_c   1.000
_cell.angle_alpha   90.00
_cell.angle_beta   90.00
_cell.angle_gamma   90.00
#
_symmetry.space_group_name_H-M   'P 1'
#
loop_
_entity.id
_entity.type
_entity.pdbx_description
1 polymer ?
#
loop_
_entity_poly.entity_id
_entity_poly.type
_entity_poly.pdbx_seq_one_letter_code
_entity_poly.pdbx_strand_id
1 'polypeptide(L)' 'MSTLLDVDNISRWTLNHFKELEGLLPDLIPLIRWFQISSKDFWRKVSQFEQILPKQLYKFKRWAALVIRKKIFWSSIRD' A
#
# COMPACT_ATOMS: atom_id res chain seq x y z
N MET A 1 -20.59 13.48 -16.10
CA MET A 1 -19.46 13.65 -17.04
C MET A 1 -18.19 13.42 -16.26
N SER A 2 -17.61 12.22 -16.37
CA SER A 2 -16.42 11.81 -15.63
C SER A 2 -15.19 12.27 -16.42
N THR A 3 -14.48 13.28 -15.91
CA THR A 3 -13.15 13.66 -16.39
C THR A 3 -12.18 12.58 -15.91
N LEU A 4 -11.93 11.58 -16.76
CA LEU A 4 -10.80 10.68 -16.56
C LEU A 4 -9.55 11.55 -16.54
N LEU A 5 -8.90 11.62 -15.37
CA LEU A 5 -7.64 12.32 -15.17
C LEU A 5 -6.70 11.95 -16.32
N ASP A 6 -6.10 12.93 -16.99
CA ASP A 6 -5.04 12.69 -17.99
C ASP A 6 -3.77 12.27 -17.22
N VAL A 7 -3.71 10.98 -16.89
CA VAL A 7 -2.63 10.37 -16.09
C VAL A 7 -1.33 10.29 -16.89
N ASP A 8 -1.41 10.40 -18.23
CA ASP A 8 -0.26 10.29 -19.13
C ASP A 8 0.60 11.56 -19.14
N ASN A 9 0.07 12.70 -18.66
CA ASN A 9 0.81 13.96 -18.59
C ASN A 9 0.80 14.62 -17.19
N ILE A 10 1.43 13.92 -16.23
CA ILE A 10 1.62 14.40 -14.84
C ILE A 10 2.29 15.78 -14.78
N SER A 11 3.12 16.13 -15.77
CA SER A 11 3.83 17.42 -15.83
C SER A 11 2.89 18.64 -15.92
N ARG A 12 1.64 18.43 -16.33
CA ARG A 12 0.61 19.47 -16.46
C ARG A 12 -0.37 19.53 -15.30
N TRP A 13 -0.20 18.69 -14.28
CA TRP A 13 -1.15 18.61 -13.19
C TRP A 13 -1.15 19.90 -12.36
N THR A 14 -2.35 20.47 -12.23
CA THR A 14 -2.62 21.57 -11.31
C THR A 14 -3.13 21.04 -9.97
N LEU A 15 -3.17 21.89 -8.95
CA LEU A 15 -3.74 21.58 -7.62
C LEU A 15 -5.14 20.96 -7.68
N ASN A 16 -5.96 21.33 -8.66
CA ASN A 16 -7.31 20.76 -8.81
C ASN A 16 -7.28 19.28 -9.22
N HIS A 17 -6.33 18.87 -10.06
CA HIS A 17 -6.17 17.47 -10.45
C HIS A 17 -5.81 16.60 -9.23
N PHE A 18 -4.99 17.14 -8.31
CA PHE A 18 -4.69 16.47 -7.04
C PHE A 18 -5.91 16.35 -6.12
N LYS A 19 -6.76 17.39 -6.04
CA LYS A 19 -8.01 17.35 -5.27
C LYS A 19 -9.01 16.34 -5.83
N GLU A 20 -9.10 16.26 -7.16
CA GLU A 20 -9.92 15.25 -7.83
C GLU A 20 -9.40 13.83 -7.53
N LEU A 21 -8.08 13.63 -7.63
CA LEU A 21 -7.46 12.36 -7.26
C LEU A 21 -7.71 12.01 -5.78
N GLU A 22 -7.57 12.97 -4.87
CA GLU A 22 -7.84 12.80 -3.44
C GLU A 22 -9.27 12.33 -3.20
N GLY A 23 -10.25 12.87 -3.94
CA GLY A 23 -11.64 12.44 -3.87
C GLY A 23 -11.88 11.01 -4.38
N LEU A 24 -11.11 10.56 -5.38
CA LEU A 24 -11.23 9.21 -5.97
C LEU A 24 -10.42 8.14 -5.23
N LEU A 25 -9.37 8.54 -4.52
CA LEU A 25 -8.43 7.64 -3.87
C LEU A 25 -9.10 6.65 -2.89
N PRO A 26 -10.09 7.05 -2.06
CA PRO A 26 -10.78 6.13 -1.16
C PRO A 26 -11.52 4.99 -1.89
N ASP A 27 -12.04 5.24 -3.09
CA ASP A 27 -12.73 4.23 -3.89
C ASP A 27 -11.76 3.28 -4.60
N LEU A 28 -10.54 3.76 -4.90
CA LEU A 28 -9.50 2.96 -5.55
C LEU A 28 -8.74 2.06 -4.57
N ILE A 29 -8.53 2.50 -3.32
CA ILE A 29 -7.77 1.75 -2.31
C ILE A 29 -8.31 0.31 -2.08
N PRO A 30 -9.64 0.08 -1.95
CA PRO A 30 -10.21 -1.25 -1.80
C PRO A 30 -10.01 -2.17 -3.01
N LEU A 31 -9.83 -1.60 -4.21
CA LEU A 31 -9.64 -2.37 -5.46
C LEU A 31 -8.23 -2.98 -5.55
N ILE A 32 -7.29 -2.52 -4.73
CA ILE A 32 -5.93 -3.04 -4.68
C ILE A 32 -5.94 -4.45 -4.08
N ARG A 33 -5.36 -5.42 -4.78
CA ARG A 33 -5.24 -6.81 -4.33
C ARG A 33 -4.10 -6.98 -3.31
N TRP A 34 -4.27 -6.44 -2.12
CA TRP A 34 -3.26 -6.37 -1.05
C TRP A 34 -2.59 -7.71 -0.67
N PHE A 35 -3.33 -8.82 -0.80
CA PHE A 35 -2.84 -10.17 -0.52
C PHE A 35 -1.89 -10.72 -1.58
N GLN A 36 -1.98 -10.21 -2.82
CA GLN A 36 -1.09 -10.61 -3.92
C GLN A 36 0.24 -9.85 -3.90
N ILE A 37 0.30 -8.71 -3.21
CA ILE A 37 1.53 -7.94 -3.03
C ILE A 37 2.44 -8.67 -2.03
N SER A 38 3.64 -9.03 -2.51
CA SER A 38 4.67 -9.65 -1.68
C SER A 38 5.00 -8.77 -0.47
N SER A 39 5.31 -9.37 0.68
CA SER A 39 5.68 -8.61 1.87
C SER A 39 6.88 -7.68 1.60
N LYS A 40 7.85 -8.13 0.80
CA LYS A 40 9.02 -7.33 0.41
C LYS A 40 8.62 -6.09 -0.39
N ASP A 41 7.77 -6.25 -1.40
CA ASP A 41 7.33 -5.12 -2.22
C ASP A 41 6.41 -4.18 -1.44
N PHE A 42 5.57 -4.71 -0.56
CA PHE A 42 4.77 -3.92 0.35
C PHE A 42 5.65 -3.00 1.21
N TRP A 43 6.65 -3.55 1.90
CA TRP A 43 7.53 -2.76 2.76
C TRP A 43 8.46 -1.81 2.01
N ARG A 44 8.81 -2.12 0.76
CA ARG A 44 9.68 -1.26 -0.07
C ARG A 44 8.94 -0.12 -0.76
N LYS A 45 7.72 -0.37 -1.25
CA LYS A 45 7.00 0.54 -2.16
C LYS A 45 5.71 1.12 -1.57
N VAL A 46 5.00 0.35 -0.74
CA VAL A 46 3.67 0.74 -0.23
C VAL A 46 3.80 1.44 1.12
N SER A 47 4.78 1.03 1.94
CA SER A 47 4.98 1.56 3.30
C SER A 47 5.10 3.08 3.37
N GLN A 48 5.67 3.71 2.34
CA GLN A 48 5.88 5.16 2.24
C GLN A 48 4.57 5.97 2.29
N PHE A 49 3.44 5.32 1.98
CA PHE A 49 2.11 5.92 1.90
C PHE A 49 1.26 5.63 3.15
N GLU A 50 1.87 5.32 4.29
CA GLU A 50 1.16 4.94 5.53
C GLU A 50 0.14 5.99 6.01
N GLN A 51 0.35 7.26 5.69
CA GLN A 51 -0.54 8.35 6.08
C GLN A 51 -1.90 8.31 5.38
N ILE A 52 -1.95 7.82 4.13
CA ILE A 52 -3.15 7.78 3.29
C ILE A 52 -3.79 6.39 3.23
N LEU A 53 -3.09 5.36 3.71
CA LEU A 53 -3.56 3.98 3.67
C LEU A 53 -4.23 3.56 4.97
N PRO A 54 -5.17 2.59 4.93
CA PRO A 54 -5.84 2.10 6.13
C PRO A 54 -4.85 1.49 7.14
N LYS A 55 -4.83 1.98 8.38
CA LYS A 55 -3.95 1.46 9.45
C LYS A 55 -4.07 -0.05 9.68
N GLN A 56 -5.24 -0.61 9.42
CA GLN A 56 -5.50 -2.06 9.56
C GLN A 56 -4.62 -2.90 8.63
N LEU A 57 -4.25 -2.38 7.46
CA LEU A 57 -3.41 -3.05 6.47
C LEU A 57 -2.00 -3.34 7.03
N TYR A 58 -1.44 -2.38 7.77
CA TYR A 58 -0.12 -2.50 8.39
C TYR A 58 -0.12 -3.46 9.57
N LYS A 59 -1.20 -3.51 10.35
CA LYS A 59 -1.34 -4.47 11.45
C LYS A 59 -1.24 -5.92 10.93
N PHE A 60 -1.92 -6.21 9.81
CA PHE A 60 -1.90 -7.54 9.19
C PHE A 60 -0.50 -7.91 8.66
N LYS A 61 0.15 -7.01 7.88
CA LYS A 61 1.48 -7.28 7.32
C LYS A 61 2.56 -7.39 8.41
N ARG A 62 2.46 -6.64 9.52
CA ARG A 62 3.37 -6.76 10.68
C ARG A 62 3.20 -8.09 11.41
N TRP A 63 1.97 -8.56 11.59
CA TRP A 63 1.71 -9.87 12.19
C TRP A 63 2.33 -11.00 11.38
N ALA A 64 2.15 -11.01 10.06
CA ALA A 64 2.78 -12.00 9.18
C ALA A 64 4.32 -11.97 9.28
N ALA A 65 4.92 -10.76 9.28
CA ALA A 65 6.36 -10.60 9.42
C ALA A 65 6.89 -11.10 10.78
N LEU A 66 6.17 -10.83 11.88
CA LEU A 66 6.53 -11.30 13.22
C LEU A 66 6.45 -12.82 13.34
N VAL A 67 5.43 -13.45 12.76
CA VAL A 67 5.27 -14.91 12.74
C VAL A 67 6.42 -15.56 11.97
N ILE A 68 6.76 -15.04 10.79
CA ILE A 68 7.89 -15.54 9.99
C ILE A 68 9.21 -15.39 10.76
N ARG A 69 9.46 -14.22 11.37
CA ARG A 69 10.69 -13.97 12.14
C ARG A 69 10.81 -14.89 13.36
N LYS A 70 9.71 -15.12 14.09
CA LYS A 70 9.67 -16.09 15.19
C LYS A 70 9.93 -17.52 14.69
N LYS A 71 9.37 -17.92 13.55
CA LYS A 71 9.58 -19.25 12.97
C LYS A 71 11.05 -19.49 12.60
N ILE A 72 11.69 -18.51 11.94
CA ILE A 72 13.12 -18.56 11.60
C ILE A 72 13.97 -18.64 12.87
N PHE A 73 13.67 -17.79 13.86
CA PHE A 73 14.38 -17.78 15.14
C PHE A 73 14.29 -19.12 15.88
N TRP A 74 13.09 -19.71 15.99
CA TRP A 74 12.91 -21.02 16.62
C TRP A 74 13.52 -22.18 15.83
N SER A 75 13.68 -22.05 14.51
CA SER A 75 14.44 -23.01 13.70
C SER A 75 15.92 -22.95 14.07
N SER A 76 16.47 -21.73 14.19
CA SER A 76 17.89 -21.50 14.49
C SER A 76 18.32 -21.87 15.91
N ILE A 77 17.37 -22.05 16.84
CA ILE A 77 17.63 -22.50 18.22
C ILE A 77 17.52 -24.03 18.35
N ARG A 78 16.87 -24.70 17.39
CA ARG A 78 16.57 -26.13 17.46
C ARG A 78 17.61 -27.00 16.71
N ASP A 79 18.52 -26.36 15.97
CA ASP A 79 19.72 -26.94 15.39
C ASP A 79 20.92 -26.74 16.34
#